data_AF-A0A4Q4DG06-F1
#
_entry.id   AF-A0A4Q4DG06-F1
#
_cell.length_a   1.000
_cell.length_b   1.000
_cell.length_c   1.000
_cell.angle_alpha   90.00
_cell.angle_beta   90.00
_cell.angle_gamma   90.00
#
_symmetry.space_group_name_H-M   'P 1'
#
loop_
_entity.id
_entity.type
_entity.pdbx_description
1 polymer ?
#
loop_
_entity_poly.entity_id
_entity_poly.type
_entity_poly.pdbx_seq_one_letter_code
_entity_poly.pdbx_strand_id
1 'polypeptide(L)'
;MRLRYTKRGRLRFTSHRDFQRAFERALRRAEVPMAYSAGFTPHPKVSYANAAPTGTGSEAEFLEIALVEVCDPDKLRELLDESLPAGLDIIDAVEVRTTGFADRLTASVWELRLDGVEPRAAEEAVAAFLAAESVEVERRTKNGLRTFDARAAVAGLEAVPEAGAEGARSRPDRPGDGPCAILRLVVRHVTPAVRPDDVLSGLRAVADLAPPVPAAVTRLAQGLFDEESGTVTDPLAPDREAVRPAPPKAAGPAAAKAPEGAGTA
;
A
#
# COMPACT_ATOMS: atom_id res chain seq x y z
N MET A 1 0.15 12.13 10.94
CA MET A 1 0.84 12.12 9.64
C MET A 1 0.49 10.83 8.91
N ARG A 2 0.18 10.89 7.62
CA ARG A 2 0.11 9.74 6.71
C ARG A 2 1.41 9.65 5.95
N LEU A 3 1.96 8.45 5.83
CA LEU A 3 3.22 8.18 5.14
C LEU A 3 2.99 7.14 4.05
N ARG A 4 3.61 7.36 2.88
CA ARG A 4 3.75 6.34 1.84
C ARG A 4 5.18 5.84 1.83
N TYR A 5 5.33 4.52 1.81
CA TYR A 5 6.64 3.89 1.74
C TYR A 5 6.68 2.76 0.72
N THR A 6 7.89 2.31 0.43
CA THR A 6 8.15 1.28 -0.59
C THR A 6 8.84 0.06 0.01
N LYS A 7 8.77 -1.06 -0.72
CA LYS A 7 9.48 -2.31 -0.44
C LYS A 7 10.08 -2.80 -1.74
N ARG A 8 11.37 -2.60 -1.92
CA ARG A 8 12.09 -2.84 -3.18
C ARG A 8 13.23 -3.84 -3.01
N GLY A 9 13.62 -4.45 -4.13
CA GLY A 9 14.74 -5.41 -4.16
C GLY A 9 14.57 -6.53 -3.14
N ARG A 10 15.61 -6.81 -2.36
CA ARG A 10 15.62 -7.87 -1.35
C ARG A 10 14.65 -7.59 -0.19
N LEU A 11 14.30 -6.33 0.04
CA LEU A 11 13.44 -5.93 1.16
C LEU A 11 11.97 -6.33 0.95
N ARG A 12 11.58 -6.72 -0.28
CA ARG A 12 10.27 -7.35 -0.55
C ARG A 12 10.02 -8.64 0.22
N PHE A 13 11.09 -9.31 0.66
CA PHE A 13 11.02 -10.55 1.45
C PHE A 13 10.94 -10.29 2.96
N THR A 14 10.93 -9.04 3.39
CA THR A 14 10.71 -8.70 4.80
C THR A 14 9.25 -8.93 5.17
N SER A 15 9.01 -9.58 6.32
CA SER A 15 7.65 -9.71 6.83
C SER A 15 7.13 -8.35 7.32
N HIS A 16 5.82 -8.24 7.52
CA HIS A 16 5.23 -7.04 8.13
C HIS A 16 5.87 -6.72 9.50
N ARG A 17 6.15 -7.74 10.32
CA ARG A 17 6.78 -7.56 11.64
C ARG A 17 8.21 -7.05 11.56
N ASP A 18 8.96 -7.46 10.53
CA ASP A 18 10.33 -7.00 10.34
C ASP A 18 10.36 -5.53 9.94
N PHE A 19 9.43 -5.12 9.06
CA PHE A 19 9.21 -3.71 8.73
C PHE A 19 8.83 -2.90 9.97
N GLN A 20 7.86 -3.34 10.77
CA GLN A 20 7.46 -2.64 12.01
C GLN A 20 8.66 -2.36 12.92
N ARG A 21 9.53 -3.37 13.14
CA ARG A 21 10.74 -3.20 13.96
C ARG A 21 11.74 -2.23 13.34
N ALA A 22 11.92 -2.28 12.02
CA ALA A 22 12.79 -1.33 11.32
C ALA A 22 12.25 0.10 11.43
N PHE A 23 10.95 0.28 11.23
CA PHE A 23 10.27 1.56 11.31
C PHE A 23 10.31 2.14 12.73
N GLU A 24 10.07 1.34 13.78
CA GLU A 24 10.21 1.78 15.17
C GLU A 24 11.64 2.21 15.54
N ARG A 25 12.66 1.62 14.90
CA ARG A 25 14.05 2.07 15.08
C ARG A 25 14.30 3.37 14.31
N ALA A 26 13.72 3.51 13.12
CA ALA A 26 13.81 4.74 12.34
C ALA A 26 13.15 5.92 13.07
N LEU A 27 11.95 5.72 13.63
CA LEU A 27 11.26 6.71 14.47
C LEU A 27 12.14 7.20 15.62
N ARG A 28 12.86 6.29 16.29
CA ARG A 28 13.79 6.63 17.37
C ARG A 28 15.05 7.35 16.89
N ARG A 29 15.62 6.93 15.75
CA ARG A 29 16.84 7.53 15.17
C ARG A 29 16.59 8.95 14.65
N ALA A 30 15.43 9.17 14.03
CA ALA A 30 15.00 10.46 13.52
C ALA A 30 14.39 11.37 14.62
N GLU A 31 14.43 10.94 15.89
CA GLU A 31 13.89 11.68 17.03
C GLU A 31 12.44 12.15 16.82
N VAL A 32 11.63 11.32 16.16
CA VAL A 32 10.25 11.70 15.80
C VAL A 32 9.42 11.89 17.08
N PRO A 33 8.71 13.02 17.24
CA PRO A 33 7.94 13.35 18.43
C PRO A 33 6.62 12.54 18.46
N MET A 34 6.76 11.24 18.66
CA MET A 34 5.65 10.29 18.62
C MET A 34 4.68 10.48 19.79
N ALA A 35 3.39 10.40 19.51
CA ALA A 35 2.38 10.16 20.54
C ALA A 35 2.37 8.67 20.92
N TYR A 36 2.16 8.40 22.20
CA TYR A 36 2.17 7.04 22.75
C TYR A 36 0.78 6.61 23.25
N SER A 37 0.55 5.30 23.34
CA SER A 37 -0.65 4.73 23.94
C SER A 37 -0.73 5.05 25.44
N ALA A 38 -1.95 5.15 25.96
CA ALA A 38 -2.18 5.22 27.41
C ALA A 38 -2.16 3.79 27.98
N GLY A 39 -1.22 3.47 28.86
CA GLY A 39 -1.11 2.16 29.50
C GLY A 39 0.23 1.95 30.23
N PHE A 40 0.37 0.81 30.89
CA PHE A 40 1.57 0.46 31.68
C PHE A 40 2.83 0.20 30.82
N THR A 41 2.65 -0.03 29.51
CA THR A 41 3.74 -0.11 28.53
C THR A 41 3.36 0.77 27.33
N PRO A 42 3.71 2.06 27.34
CA PRO A 42 3.39 2.96 26.25
C PRO A 42 4.10 2.53 24.96
N HIS A 43 3.33 2.37 23.88
CA HIS A 43 3.85 2.06 22.56
C HIS A 43 3.57 3.22 21.60
N PRO A 44 4.46 3.48 20.63
CA PRO A 44 4.24 4.52 19.64
C PRO A 44 2.94 4.24 18.87
N LYS A 45 2.10 5.26 18.69
CA LYS A 45 0.83 5.13 17.97
C LYS A 45 1.09 5.09 16.46
N VAL A 46 1.18 3.88 15.92
CA VAL A 46 1.31 3.60 14.48
C VAL A 46 0.16 2.72 14.03
N SER A 47 -0.51 3.10 12.95
CA SER A 47 -1.52 2.31 12.26
C SER A 47 -1.01 1.92 10.88
N TYR A 48 -1.07 0.64 10.53
CA TYR A 48 -0.61 0.14 9.23
C TYR A 48 -1.80 -0.28 8.39
N ALA A 49 -1.81 0.08 7.10
CA ALA A 49 -2.94 -0.17 6.22
C ALA A 49 -2.56 -1.13 5.08
N ASN A 50 -3.34 -2.20 4.94
CA ASN A 50 -3.33 -3.17 3.82
C ASN A 50 -1.93 -3.55 3.30
N ALA A 51 -1.07 -4.07 4.19
CA ALA A 51 0.30 -4.42 3.85
C ALA A 51 0.38 -5.50 2.75
N ALA A 52 1.26 -5.34 1.75
CA ALA A 52 1.44 -6.36 0.72
C ALA A 52 1.97 -7.68 1.32
N PRO A 53 1.62 -8.83 0.72
CA PRO A 53 2.19 -10.12 1.10
C PRO A 53 3.72 -10.15 0.99
N THR A 54 4.37 -10.93 1.86
CA THR A 54 5.81 -11.18 1.78
C THR A 54 6.18 -11.82 0.44
N GLY A 55 7.27 -11.34 -0.16
CA GLY A 55 7.74 -11.79 -1.48
C GLY A 55 7.34 -10.84 -2.61
N THR A 56 6.39 -9.95 -2.36
CA THR A 56 5.89 -8.99 -3.34
C THR A 56 6.52 -7.61 -3.13
N GLY A 57 7.01 -7.00 -4.23
CA GLY A 57 7.45 -5.60 -4.21
C GLY A 57 6.27 -4.65 -4.02
N SER A 58 6.50 -3.45 -3.50
CA SER A 58 5.43 -2.48 -3.33
C SER A 58 5.94 -1.05 -3.38
N GLU A 59 5.29 -0.23 -4.20
CA GLU A 59 5.50 1.20 -4.34
C GLU A 59 4.41 1.99 -3.59
N ALA A 60 3.43 1.31 -3.00
CA ALA A 60 2.23 1.90 -2.41
C ALA A 60 1.87 1.19 -1.10
N GLU A 61 2.78 1.22 -0.13
CA GLU A 61 2.46 0.89 1.25
C GLU A 61 2.14 2.17 2.03
N PHE A 62 1.22 2.06 2.99
CA PHE A 62 0.79 3.21 3.77
C PHE A 62 0.72 2.92 5.26
N LEU A 63 1.01 3.95 6.05
CA LEU A 63 0.85 3.94 7.49
C LEU A 63 0.50 5.33 8.03
N GLU A 64 -0.10 5.37 9.20
CA GLU A 64 -0.40 6.59 9.94
C GLU A 64 0.38 6.60 11.26
N ILE A 65 0.99 7.74 11.57
CA ILE A 65 1.62 8.00 12.88
C ILE A 65 0.95 9.19 13.56
N ALA A 66 0.76 9.08 14.87
CA ALA A 66 0.33 10.20 15.70
C ALA A 66 1.54 10.89 16.34
N LEU A 67 1.55 12.22 16.30
CA LEU A 67 2.65 13.08 16.78
C LEU A 67 2.14 13.96 17.94
N VAL A 68 3.03 14.34 18.86
CA VAL A 68 2.70 15.26 19.97
C VAL A 68 2.88 16.74 19.59
N GLU A 69 3.58 17.01 18.50
CA GLU A 69 3.79 18.36 17.97
C GLU A 69 3.59 18.39 16.45
N VAL A 70 3.41 19.59 15.92
CA VAL A 70 3.26 19.81 14.47
C VAL A 70 4.63 19.68 13.83
N CYS A 71 4.75 18.70 12.93
CA CYS A 71 5.96 18.49 12.12
C CYS A 71 5.71 18.93 10.68
N ASP A 72 6.75 19.44 10.03
CA ASP A 72 6.78 19.64 8.59
C ASP A 72 6.80 18.25 7.89
N PRO A 73 5.84 17.95 6.99
CA PRO A 73 5.76 16.63 6.35
C PRO A 73 7.01 16.26 5.56
N ASP A 74 7.59 17.20 4.79
CA ASP A 74 8.72 16.92 3.91
C ASP A 74 10.00 16.65 4.72
N LYS A 75 10.25 17.43 5.76
CA LYS A 75 11.38 17.17 6.68
C LYS A 75 11.23 15.83 7.39
N LEU A 76 10.02 15.50 7.85
CA LEU A 76 9.76 14.23 8.53
C LEU A 76 9.95 13.05 7.57
N ARG A 77 9.52 13.18 6.32
CA ARG A 77 9.75 12.20 5.24
C ARG A 77 11.24 11.93 5.06
N GLU A 78 12.04 12.99 4.89
CA GLU A 78 13.49 12.89 4.67
C GLU A 78 14.22 12.22 5.83
N LEU A 79 13.97 12.67 7.07
CA LEU A 79 14.60 12.11 8.25
C LEU A 79 14.28 10.62 8.44
N LEU A 80 13.04 10.22 8.14
CA LEU A 80 12.62 8.82 8.21
C LEU A 80 13.22 7.96 7.10
N ASP A 81 13.30 8.50 5.88
CA ASP A 81 13.91 7.84 4.73
C ASP A 81 15.39 7.55 4.97
N GLU A 82 16.15 8.56 5.42
CA GLU A 82 17.56 8.41 5.80
C GLU A 82 17.77 7.44 6.97
N SER A 83 16.76 7.26 7.81
CA SER A 83 16.80 6.37 8.96
C SER A 83 16.44 4.91 8.63
N LEU A 84 15.95 4.63 7.44
CA LEU A 84 15.60 3.28 6.98
C LEU A 84 16.71 2.67 6.11
N PRO A 85 16.80 1.32 6.05
CA PRO A 85 17.72 0.67 5.13
C PRO A 85 17.23 0.83 3.68
N ALA A 86 18.17 0.93 2.75
CA ALA A 86 17.88 1.05 1.32
C ALA A 86 16.88 -0.03 0.84
N GLY A 87 15.85 0.41 0.11
CA GLY A 87 14.75 -0.43 -0.35
C GLY A 87 13.55 -0.49 0.59
N LEU A 88 13.60 0.22 1.73
CA LEU A 88 12.46 0.62 2.55
C LEU A 88 12.36 2.14 2.58
N ASP A 89 11.97 2.73 1.46
CA ASP A 89 12.10 4.18 1.28
C ASP A 89 10.77 4.89 1.62
N ILE A 90 10.82 6.00 2.38
CA ILE A 90 9.67 6.89 2.62
C ILE A 90 9.61 7.90 1.49
N ILE A 91 8.61 7.74 0.62
CA ILE A 91 8.49 8.52 -0.61
C ILE A 91 7.49 9.67 -0.51
N ASP A 92 6.67 9.69 0.53
CA ASP A 92 5.61 10.69 0.69
C ASP A 92 5.19 10.85 2.15
N ALA A 93 4.80 12.07 2.51
CA ALA A 93 4.25 12.39 3.82
C ALA A 93 3.21 13.51 3.71
N VAL A 94 2.05 13.32 4.33
CA VAL A 94 1.00 14.35 4.39
C VAL A 94 0.40 14.47 5.78
N GLU A 95 0.11 15.71 6.17
CA GLU A 95 -0.65 16.00 7.38
C GLU A 95 -2.03 15.37 7.28
N VAL A 96 -2.50 14.72 8.34
CA VAL A 96 -3.85 14.12 8.33
C VAL A 96 -4.87 15.23 8.51
N ARG A 97 -5.71 15.45 7.50
CA ARG A 97 -6.79 16.45 7.53
C ARG A 97 -8.18 15.84 7.42
N THR A 98 -8.24 14.55 7.16
CA THR A 98 -9.47 13.83 6.85
C THR A 98 -9.48 12.47 7.55
N THR A 99 -10.65 11.89 7.82
CA THR A 99 -10.79 10.58 8.49
C THR A 99 -10.95 9.43 7.48
N GLY A 100 -11.00 8.19 7.98
CA GLY A 100 -11.34 7.01 7.17
C GLY A 100 -10.29 6.62 6.14
N PHE A 101 -8.99 6.68 6.47
CA PHE A 101 -7.93 6.36 5.50
C PHE A 101 -8.03 4.95 4.95
N ALA A 102 -8.29 3.96 5.82
CA ALA A 102 -8.40 2.56 5.43
C ALA A 102 -9.54 2.33 4.40
N ASP A 103 -10.63 3.08 4.52
CA ASP A 103 -11.80 2.98 3.63
C ASP A 103 -11.49 3.51 2.22
N ARG A 104 -10.40 4.26 2.05
CA ARG A 104 -9.91 4.70 0.74
C ARG A 104 -9.09 3.65 0.03
N LEU A 105 -8.69 2.56 0.69
CA LEU A 105 -7.86 1.53 0.07
C LEU A 105 -8.79 0.42 -0.43
N THR A 106 -9.42 0.62 -1.58
CA THR A 106 -10.43 -0.31 -2.13
C THR A 106 -9.96 -1.05 -3.37
N ALA A 107 -8.84 -0.66 -3.99
CA ALA A 107 -8.19 -1.43 -5.03
C ALA A 107 -6.66 -1.23 -5.07
N SER A 108 -5.99 -2.14 -5.77
CA SER A 108 -4.55 -2.11 -6.02
C SER A 108 -4.24 -2.32 -7.49
N VAL A 109 -3.26 -1.58 -8.00
CA VAL A 109 -2.64 -1.81 -9.31
C VAL A 109 -1.36 -2.61 -9.10
N TRP A 110 -1.22 -3.70 -9.83
CA TRP A 110 -0.11 -4.63 -9.76
C TRP A 110 0.57 -4.74 -11.12
N GLU A 111 1.87 -4.92 -11.08
CA GLU A 111 2.67 -5.37 -12.19
C GLU A 111 3.15 -6.79 -11.92
N LEU A 112 2.94 -7.68 -12.88
CA LEU A 112 3.39 -9.06 -12.83
C LEU A 112 4.35 -9.26 -14.00
N ARG A 113 5.64 -9.42 -13.68
CA ARG A 113 6.66 -9.76 -14.66
C ARG A 113 6.77 -11.28 -14.78
N LEU A 114 6.54 -11.78 -15.99
CA LEU A 114 6.55 -13.20 -16.34
C LEU A 114 7.78 -13.48 -17.21
N ASP A 115 8.92 -13.72 -16.55
CA ASP A 115 10.16 -14.10 -17.24
C ASP A 115 10.00 -15.49 -17.90
N GLY A 116 10.40 -15.60 -19.17
CA GLY A 116 10.25 -16.81 -19.98
C GLY A 116 8.87 -17.02 -20.61
N VAL A 117 8.00 -16.00 -20.58
CA VAL A 117 6.68 -16.03 -21.22
C VAL A 117 6.66 -15.10 -22.42
N GLU A 118 6.18 -15.61 -23.56
CA GLU A 118 5.99 -14.81 -24.78
C GLU A 118 4.85 -13.79 -24.60
N PRO A 119 5.03 -12.52 -25.00
CA PRO A 119 3.99 -11.49 -24.88
C PRO A 119 2.65 -11.91 -25.48
N ARG A 120 2.68 -12.55 -26.66
CA ARG A 120 1.48 -13.03 -27.34
C ARG A 120 0.73 -14.12 -26.54
N ALA A 121 1.46 -15.05 -25.92
CA ALA A 121 0.84 -16.07 -25.09
C ALA A 121 0.18 -15.46 -23.84
N ALA A 122 0.81 -14.42 -23.28
CA ALA A 122 0.22 -13.66 -22.18
C ALA A 122 -1.04 -12.88 -22.62
N GLU A 123 -1.03 -12.24 -23.78
CA GLU A 123 -2.20 -11.55 -24.36
C GLU A 123 -3.38 -12.51 -24.57
N GLU A 124 -3.13 -13.68 -25.17
CA GLU A 124 -4.15 -14.71 -25.40
C GLU A 124 -4.74 -15.23 -24.08
N ALA A 125 -3.90 -15.46 -23.07
CA ALA A 125 -4.34 -15.89 -21.75
C ALA A 125 -5.14 -14.82 -20.99
N VAL A 126 -4.74 -13.55 -21.10
CA VAL A 126 -5.48 -12.42 -20.54
C VAL A 126 -6.86 -12.31 -21.19
N ALA A 127 -6.94 -12.42 -22.51
CA ALA A 127 -8.21 -12.40 -23.23
C ALA A 127 -9.13 -13.54 -22.79
N ALA A 128 -8.60 -14.76 -22.66
CA ALA A 128 -9.36 -15.91 -22.18
C ALA A 128 -9.87 -15.71 -20.73
N PHE A 129 -9.02 -15.21 -19.84
CA PHE A 129 -9.40 -14.90 -18.45
C PHE A 129 -10.51 -13.85 -18.37
N LEU A 130 -10.39 -12.76 -19.14
CA LEU A 130 -11.38 -11.69 -19.12
C LEU A 130 -12.73 -12.09 -19.73
N ALA A 131 -12.72 -13.00 -20.71
CA ALA A 131 -13.90 -13.53 -21.37
C ALA A 131 -14.67 -14.56 -20.52
N ALA A 132 -14.02 -15.17 -19.52
CA ALA A 132 -14.67 -16.08 -18.58
C ALA A 132 -15.63 -15.30 -17.65
N GLU A 133 -16.83 -15.85 -17.44
CA GLU A 133 -17.81 -15.32 -16.49
C GLU A 133 -17.33 -15.47 -15.04
N SER A 134 -16.69 -16.60 -14.73
CA SER A 134 -16.06 -16.88 -13.43
C SER A 134 -14.78 -17.71 -13.61
N VAL A 135 -13.83 -17.53 -12.71
CA VAL A 135 -12.57 -18.28 -12.65
C VAL A 135 -12.32 -18.72 -11.21
N GLU A 136 -12.77 -19.93 -10.89
CA GLU A 136 -12.61 -20.52 -9.57
C GLU A 136 -11.16 -20.94 -9.31
N VAL A 137 -10.61 -20.52 -8.17
CA VAL A 137 -9.26 -20.87 -7.74
C VAL A 137 -9.25 -21.37 -6.31
N GLU A 138 -8.29 -22.25 -5.99
CA GLU A 138 -8.13 -22.80 -4.65
C GLU A 138 -6.92 -22.21 -3.94
N ARG A 139 -7.12 -21.68 -2.73
CA ARG A 139 -6.04 -21.20 -1.86
C ARG A 139 -6.06 -21.91 -0.53
N ARG A 140 -4.88 -22.40 -0.11
CA ARG A 140 -4.70 -22.97 1.23
C ARG A 140 -4.74 -21.88 2.30
N THR A 141 -5.60 -22.08 3.30
CA THR A 141 -5.74 -21.22 4.47
C THR A 141 -5.39 -21.98 5.74
N LYS A 142 -5.36 -21.29 6.89
CA LYS A 142 -5.24 -21.94 8.20
C LYS A 142 -6.35 -22.96 8.50
N ASN A 143 -7.51 -22.83 7.84
CA ASN A 143 -8.68 -23.69 8.02
C ASN A 143 -8.87 -24.71 6.89
N GLY A 144 -7.85 -24.93 6.05
CA GLY A 144 -7.92 -25.83 4.88
C GLY A 144 -7.97 -25.09 3.55
N LEU A 145 -8.24 -25.84 2.46
CA LEU A 145 -8.41 -25.29 1.12
C LEU A 145 -9.72 -24.49 1.06
N ARG A 146 -9.65 -23.32 0.41
CA ARG A 146 -10.80 -22.48 0.15
C ARG A 146 -10.86 -22.16 -1.34
N THR A 147 -12.00 -22.44 -1.95
CA THR A 147 -12.32 -22.12 -3.33
C THR A 147 -13.09 -20.80 -3.39
N PHE A 148 -12.79 -19.97 -4.37
CA PHE A 148 -13.49 -18.71 -4.64
C PHE A 148 -13.21 -18.23 -6.07
N ASP A 149 -14.12 -17.43 -6.59
CA ASP A 149 -13.96 -16.77 -7.89
C ASP A 149 -12.91 -15.64 -7.82
N ALA A 150 -11.82 -15.79 -8.56
CA ALA A 150 -10.81 -14.75 -8.73
C ALA A 150 -11.25 -13.67 -9.73
N ARG A 151 -12.06 -14.03 -10.74
CA ARG A 151 -12.46 -13.13 -11.85
C ARG A 151 -13.27 -11.95 -11.35
N ALA A 152 -14.18 -12.18 -10.40
CA ALA A 152 -15.05 -11.16 -9.80
C ALA A 152 -14.28 -9.97 -9.17
N ALA A 153 -13.05 -10.18 -8.68
CA ALA A 153 -12.26 -9.10 -8.08
C ALA A 153 -11.39 -8.34 -9.08
N VAL A 154 -11.19 -8.86 -10.29
CA VAL A 154 -10.33 -8.26 -11.32
C VAL A 154 -11.13 -7.19 -12.07
N ALA A 155 -10.77 -5.93 -11.83
CA ALA A 155 -11.37 -4.78 -12.52
C ALA A 155 -10.71 -4.50 -13.88
N GLY A 156 -9.42 -4.84 -14.01
CA GLY A 156 -8.67 -4.69 -15.25
C GLY A 156 -7.49 -5.65 -15.29
N LEU A 157 -7.21 -6.20 -16.47
CA LEU A 157 -6.04 -7.04 -16.71
C LEU A 157 -5.62 -6.85 -18.17
N GLU A 158 -4.36 -6.51 -18.38
CA GLU A 158 -3.82 -6.32 -19.72
C GLU A 158 -2.36 -6.78 -19.77
N ALA A 159 -1.93 -7.28 -20.92
CA ALA A 159 -0.51 -7.43 -21.22
C ALA A 159 0.01 -6.09 -21.75
N VAL A 160 1.08 -5.59 -21.15
CA VAL A 160 1.72 -4.34 -21.57
C VAL A 160 3.08 -4.65 -22.21
N PRO A 161 3.49 -3.89 -23.23
CA PRO A 161 4.83 -4.04 -23.79
C PRO A 161 5.87 -3.81 -22.70
N GLU A 162 6.99 -4.52 -22.76
CA GLU A 162 8.15 -4.15 -21.96
C GLU A 162 8.59 -2.75 -22.43
N ALA A 163 8.29 -1.73 -21.64
CA ALA A 163 8.70 -0.36 -21.96
C ALA A 163 10.22 -0.36 -22.14
N GLY A 164 10.66 0.10 -23.31
CA GLY A 164 12.06 0.10 -23.74
C GLY A 164 12.97 0.54 -22.59
N ALA A 165 13.99 -0.28 -22.33
CA ALA A 165 14.96 -0.13 -21.26
C ALA A 165 15.86 1.11 -21.44
N GLU A 166 15.30 2.32 -21.50
CA GLU A 166 16.03 3.56 -21.30
C GLU A 166 16.02 3.90 -19.81
N GLY A 167 16.85 3.19 -19.04
CA GLY A 167 17.12 3.51 -17.63
C GLY A 167 17.15 2.31 -16.67
N ALA A 168 16.62 1.16 -17.09
CA ALA A 168 16.78 -0.08 -16.34
C ALA A 168 18.19 -0.65 -16.56
N ARG A 169 19.19 -0.07 -15.89
CA ARG A 169 20.51 -0.70 -15.73
C ARG A 169 20.26 -2.16 -15.37
N SER A 170 20.82 -3.06 -16.18
CA SER A 170 20.81 -4.51 -16.00
C SER A 170 20.92 -4.83 -14.51
N ARG A 171 19.82 -5.27 -13.90
CA ARG A 171 19.83 -5.68 -12.50
C ARG A 171 20.70 -6.95 -12.43
N PRO A 172 21.78 -6.96 -11.64
CA PRO A 172 22.83 -7.99 -11.71
C PRO A 172 22.38 -9.41 -11.27
N ASP A 173 21.14 -9.57 -10.81
CA ASP A 173 20.62 -10.83 -10.24
C ASP A 173 19.73 -11.64 -11.21
N ARG A 174 19.66 -11.32 -12.52
CA ARG A 174 18.58 -11.86 -13.37
C ARG A 174 19.04 -12.91 -14.40
N PRO A 175 18.41 -14.09 -14.47
CA PRO A 175 18.62 -15.05 -15.54
C PRO A 175 17.86 -14.64 -16.82
N GLY A 176 18.61 -14.39 -17.89
CA GLY A 176 18.25 -14.67 -19.30
C GLY A 176 17.77 -13.52 -20.18
N ASP A 177 18.37 -13.40 -21.38
CA ASP A 177 17.89 -12.72 -22.60
C ASP A 177 16.62 -13.37 -23.21
N GLY A 178 15.79 -14.00 -22.37
CA GLY A 178 14.59 -14.72 -22.80
C GLY A 178 13.37 -13.82 -22.99
N PRO A 179 12.29 -14.33 -23.61
CA PRO A 179 11.04 -13.58 -23.73
C PRO A 179 10.51 -13.19 -22.35
N CYS A 180 9.90 -12.01 -22.25
CA CYS A 180 9.28 -11.53 -21.02
C CYS A 180 7.96 -10.84 -21.33
N ALA A 181 6.89 -11.28 -20.66
CA ALA A 181 5.62 -10.61 -20.67
C ALA A 181 5.41 -9.84 -19.36
N ILE A 182 4.81 -8.65 -19.45
CA ILE A 182 4.42 -7.86 -18.28
C ILE A 182 2.90 -7.76 -18.28
N LEU A 183 2.27 -8.11 -17.17
CA LEU A 183 0.83 -7.92 -16.97
C LEU A 183 0.59 -6.74 -16.04
N ARG A 184 -0.33 -5.86 -16.42
CA ARG A 184 -0.90 -4.82 -15.57
C ARG A 184 -2.25 -5.30 -15.07
N LEU A 185 -2.38 -5.42 -13.76
CA LEU A 185 -3.53 -6.01 -13.09
C LEU A 185 -4.13 -5.03 -12.08
N VAL A 186 -5.43 -4.78 -12.17
CA VAL A 186 -6.19 -4.00 -11.19
C VAL A 186 -7.13 -4.92 -10.42
N VAL A 187 -6.93 -5.02 -9.10
CA VAL A 187 -7.71 -5.89 -8.22
C VAL A 187 -8.43 -5.07 -7.16
N ARG A 188 -9.73 -5.28 -7.04
CA ARG A 188 -10.57 -4.76 -5.97
C ARG A 188 -10.32 -5.51 -4.67
N HIS A 189 -10.34 -4.79 -3.56
CA HIS A 189 -10.21 -5.35 -2.23
C HIS A 189 -11.58 -5.85 -1.75
N VAL A 190 -11.85 -7.13 -2.02
CA VAL A 190 -13.08 -7.82 -1.62
C VAL A 190 -12.78 -8.89 -0.56
N THR A 191 -13.83 -9.51 -0.03
CA THR A 191 -13.71 -10.66 0.88
C THR A 191 -14.40 -11.87 0.24
N PRO A 192 -13.69 -12.98 -0.06
CA PRO A 192 -12.26 -13.23 0.20
C PRO A 192 -11.34 -12.36 -0.67
N ALA A 193 -10.19 -11.94 -0.11
CA ALA A 193 -9.22 -11.16 -0.86
C ALA A 193 -8.60 -11.99 -1.99
N VAL A 194 -8.58 -11.44 -3.20
CA VAL A 194 -7.89 -12.01 -4.36
C VAL A 194 -6.48 -11.41 -4.43
N ARG A 195 -5.47 -12.27 -4.53
CA ARG A 195 -4.05 -11.89 -4.64
C ARG A 195 -3.59 -12.04 -6.09
N PRO A 196 -2.48 -11.38 -6.48
CA PRO A 196 -1.87 -11.60 -7.79
C PRO A 196 -1.61 -13.08 -8.10
N ASP A 197 -1.18 -13.87 -7.10
CA ASP A 197 -0.96 -15.32 -7.26
C ASP A 197 -2.25 -16.11 -7.54
N ASP A 198 -3.39 -15.64 -7.03
CA ASP A 198 -4.70 -16.24 -7.31
C ASP A 198 -5.08 -15.97 -8.77
N VAL A 199 -4.81 -14.77 -9.29
CA VAL A 199 -5.02 -14.43 -10.71
C VAL A 199 -4.08 -15.23 -11.63
N LEU A 200 -2.81 -15.41 -11.25
CA LEU A 200 -1.87 -16.29 -11.98
C LEU A 200 -2.35 -17.74 -12.01
N SER A 201 -2.91 -18.23 -10.90
CA SER A 201 -3.53 -19.57 -10.85
C SER A 201 -4.74 -19.66 -11.78
N GLY A 202 -5.54 -18.60 -11.85
CA GLY A 202 -6.67 -18.50 -12.78
C GLY A 202 -6.23 -18.47 -14.26
N LEU A 203 -5.21 -17.68 -14.60
CA LEU A 203 -4.62 -17.65 -15.95
C LEU A 203 -4.12 -19.02 -16.40
N ARG A 204 -3.50 -19.77 -15.50
CA ARG A 204 -3.12 -21.16 -15.73
C ARG A 204 -4.34 -22.06 -15.95
N ALA A 205 -5.40 -21.90 -15.16
CA ALA A 205 -6.61 -22.73 -15.28
C ALA A 205 -7.35 -22.53 -16.61
N VAL A 206 -7.41 -21.30 -17.13
CA VAL A 206 -8.19 -20.97 -18.34
C VAL A 206 -7.40 -21.07 -19.65
N ALA A 207 -6.08 -20.90 -19.60
CA ALA A 207 -5.26 -20.79 -20.80
C ALA A 207 -3.92 -21.55 -20.73
N ASP A 208 -3.72 -22.37 -19.69
CA ASP A 208 -2.46 -23.11 -19.43
C ASP A 208 -1.20 -22.22 -19.40
N LEU A 209 -1.37 -20.93 -19.07
CA LEU A 209 -0.27 -20.01 -18.92
C LEU A 209 0.53 -20.35 -17.65
N ALA A 210 1.65 -21.07 -17.82
CA ALA A 210 2.53 -21.49 -16.74
C ALA A 210 3.94 -20.90 -16.94
N PRO A 211 4.27 -19.78 -16.27
CA PRO A 211 5.63 -19.23 -16.31
C PRO A 211 6.67 -20.25 -15.83
N PRO A 212 7.83 -20.37 -16.49
CA PRO A 212 8.86 -21.34 -16.13
C PRO A 212 9.57 -21.00 -14.80
N VAL A 213 9.47 -19.74 -14.37
CA VAL A 213 9.96 -19.26 -13.08
C VAL A 213 8.86 -18.47 -12.36
N PRO A 214 8.89 -18.35 -11.01
CA PRO A 214 7.90 -17.57 -10.29
C PRO A 214 7.85 -16.12 -10.76
N ALA A 215 6.64 -15.60 -10.96
CA ALA A 215 6.41 -14.24 -11.40
C ALA A 215 6.98 -13.21 -10.40
N ALA A 216 7.58 -12.14 -10.91
CA ALA A 216 7.96 -11.01 -10.09
C ALA A 216 6.76 -10.06 -9.96
N VAL A 217 6.16 -10.02 -8.77
CA VAL A 217 4.98 -9.19 -8.50
C VAL A 217 5.39 -7.90 -7.78
N THR A 218 4.86 -6.77 -8.23
CA THR A 218 5.03 -5.45 -7.59
C THR A 218 3.71 -4.69 -7.52
N ARG A 219 3.29 -4.21 -6.34
CA ARG A 219 2.17 -3.26 -6.23
C ARG A 219 2.65 -1.89 -6.65
N LEU A 220 2.03 -1.29 -7.65
CA LEU A 220 2.41 0.04 -8.15
C LEU A 220 1.61 1.16 -7.48
N ALA A 221 0.32 0.92 -7.26
CA ALA A 221 -0.59 1.88 -6.65
C ALA A 221 -1.63 1.15 -5.80
N GLN A 222 -2.19 1.87 -4.83
CA GLN A 222 -3.28 1.40 -3.99
C GLN A 222 -4.07 2.60 -3.49
N GLY A 223 -5.39 2.53 -3.55
CA GLY A 223 -6.26 3.66 -3.27
C GLY A 223 -7.71 3.37 -3.64
N LEU A 224 -8.49 4.44 -3.86
CA LEU A 224 -9.91 4.30 -4.13
C LEU A 224 -10.06 3.92 -5.59
N PHE A 225 -10.85 2.88 -5.86
CA PHE A 225 -11.21 2.52 -7.21
C PHE A 225 -12.27 3.49 -7.75
N ASP A 226 -11.97 4.14 -8.87
CA ASP A 226 -12.94 4.91 -9.63
C ASP A 226 -13.57 4.03 -10.70
N GLU A 227 -14.88 3.82 -10.58
CA GLU A 227 -15.68 2.99 -11.49
C GLU A 227 -15.75 3.57 -12.91
N GLU A 228 -15.69 4.90 -13.04
CA GLU A 228 -15.87 5.55 -14.33
C GLU A 228 -14.59 5.48 -15.18
N SER A 229 -13.44 5.83 -14.58
CA SER A 229 -12.16 5.76 -15.28
C SER A 229 -11.49 4.38 -15.24
N GLY A 230 -11.92 3.49 -14.35
CA GLY A 230 -11.27 2.20 -14.10
C GLY A 230 -9.89 2.34 -13.42
N THR A 231 -9.58 3.51 -12.86
CA THR A 231 -8.27 3.80 -12.27
C THR A 231 -8.29 3.74 -10.74
N VAL A 232 -7.10 3.66 -10.14
CA VAL A 232 -6.91 3.70 -8.69
C VAL A 232 -6.33 5.06 -8.33
N THR A 233 -7.06 5.82 -7.52
CA THR A 233 -6.67 7.20 -7.15
C THR A 233 -5.61 7.23 -6.06
N ASP A 234 -4.94 8.37 -5.89
CA ASP A 234 -4.00 8.58 -4.78
C ASP A 234 -4.77 8.77 -3.46
N PRO A 235 -4.65 7.86 -2.48
CA PRO A 235 -5.39 7.95 -1.22
C PRO A 235 -4.95 9.11 -0.32
N LEU A 236 -3.80 9.75 -0.62
CA LEU A 236 -3.29 10.92 0.09
C LEU A 236 -3.80 12.25 -0.49
N ALA A 237 -4.31 12.27 -1.72
CA ALA A 237 -4.78 13.49 -2.38
C ALA A 237 -5.82 14.28 -1.56
N PRO A 238 -6.83 13.65 -0.91
CA PRO A 238 -7.80 14.39 -0.11
C PRO A 238 -7.19 15.15 1.08
N ASP A 239 -6.07 14.69 1.65
CA ASP A 239 -5.40 15.42 2.73
C ASP A 239 -4.61 16.63 2.22
N ARG A 240 -4.11 16.57 0.99
CA ARG A 240 -3.43 17.70 0.35
C ARG A 240 -4.42 18.81 -0.03
N GLU A 241 -5.56 18.39 -0.57
CA GLU A 241 -6.61 19.29 -1.06
C GLU A 241 -7.47 19.89 0.06
N ALA A 242 -7.61 19.19 1.19
CA ALA A 242 -8.32 19.70 2.34
C ALA A 242 -7.68 21.02 2.83
N VAL A 243 -8.45 22.10 2.74
CA VAL A 243 -8.09 23.42 3.26
C VAL A 243 -7.83 23.30 4.76
N ARG A 244 -6.72 23.86 5.23
CA ARG A 244 -6.36 23.88 6.65
C ARG A 244 -7.49 24.57 7.43
N PRO A 245 -8.19 23.90 8.37
CA PRO A 245 -9.16 24.60 9.20
C PRO A 245 -8.42 25.70 9.97
N ALA A 246 -9.03 26.90 10.02
CA ALA A 246 -8.46 28.01 10.78
C ALA A 246 -8.25 27.56 12.24
N PRO A 247 -7.14 27.95 12.89
CA PRO A 247 -6.94 27.61 14.29
C PRO A 247 -8.13 28.13 15.11
N PRO A 248 -8.62 27.37 16.10
CA PRO A 248 -9.69 27.83 16.96
C PRO A 248 -9.27 29.16 17.59
N LYS A 249 -10.09 30.21 17.41
CA LYS A 249 -9.91 31.50 18.10
C LYS A 249 -9.82 31.19 19.59
N ALA A 250 -8.67 31.48 20.20
CA ALA A 250 -8.51 31.38 21.64
C ALA A 250 -9.63 32.17 22.31
N ALA A 251 -10.49 31.49 23.07
CA ALA A 251 -11.41 32.16 23.95
C ALA A 251 -10.56 32.94 24.96
N GLY A 252 -10.65 34.27 24.92
CA GLY A 252 -9.96 35.14 25.87
C GLY A 252 -10.33 34.75 27.30
N PRO A 253 -9.43 34.94 28.28
CA PRO A 253 -9.66 34.48 29.64
C PRO A 253 -10.92 35.13 30.21
N ALA A 254 -11.91 34.30 30.54
CA ALA A 254 -13.08 34.72 31.28
C ALA A 254 -12.62 35.17 32.68
N ALA A 255 -12.73 36.47 32.94
CA ALA A 255 -12.48 37.04 34.26
C ALA A 255 -13.45 36.41 35.26
N ALA A 256 -12.90 35.71 36.27
CA ALA A 256 -13.66 35.19 37.40
C ALA A 256 -14.23 36.36 38.21
N LYS A 257 -15.56 36.48 38.26
CA LYS A 257 -16.22 37.32 39.26
C LYS A 257 -16.17 36.62 40.61
N ALA A 258 -15.56 37.27 41.59
CA ALA A 258 -15.59 36.86 43.00
C ALA A 258 -17.04 36.94 43.53
N PRO A 259 -17.48 36.01 44.38
CA PRO A 259 -18.78 36.11 45.04
C PRO A 259 -18.69 37.12 46.20
N GLU A 260 -19.55 38.15 46.16
CA GLU A 260 -19.83 39.00 47.32
C GLU A 260 -20.55 38.18 48.38
N GLY A 261 -19.93 38.06 49.55
CA GLY A 261 -20.58 37.56 50.74
C GLY A 261 -21.56 38.59 51.30
N ALA A 262 -22.76 38.15 51.66
CA ALA A 262 -23.65 38.88 52.54
C ALA A 262 -24.05 37.96 53.69
N GLY A 263 -23.52 38.27 54.88
CA GLY A 263 -23.96 37.69 56.14
C GLY A 263 -25.17 38.45 56.71
N THR A 264 -26.03 37.68 57.37
CA THR A 264 -26.80 37.97 58.60
C THR A 264 -27.63 39.25 58.69
N ALA A 265 -28.95 39.10 58.82
CA ALA A 265 -29.66 39.21 60.11
C ALA A 265 -31.01 38.47 60.01
#